data_AF-A0A4R6SBP2-F1
#
_entry.id   AF-A0A4R6SBP2-F1
#
_cell.length_a   1.000
_cell.length_b   1.000
_cell.length_c   1.000
_cell.angle_alpha   90.00
_cell.angle_beta   90.00
_cell.angle_gamma   90.00
#
_symmetry.space_group_name_H-M   'P 1'
#
loop_
_entity.id
_entity.type
_entity.pdbx_description
1 polymer ?
#
loop_
_entity_poly.entity_id
_entity_poly.type
_entity_poly.pdbx_seq_one_letter_code
_entity_poly.pdbx_strand_id
1 'polypeptide(L)'
;MRSPFGNQNSPFGDPRSFGHPGAQMREFLHEHRGAPHGGDPREAGHPFPPPPPFPPPPGPGWGGFPGVGGPFGAGRGRGRPGARRGGRGHGGPGRRQRRGDVRAAILALLAERPMHGYEMIQEINERSGGFWKPSPGSVYPTLQMLTDEGLIKATEDASNKRLFQLTDDGRAEAEKQDSPPWEQVTQDVDPHDVDLRSAMGLLVPAIFQVAQAGSGAQKQRAVEVMNEARRQLYAILGEVEPDLADDDAEDGADDE
;
A
#
# COMPACT_ATOMS: atom_id res chain seq x y z
N MET A 1 -57.53 -35.83 13.77
CA MET A 1 -58.41 -35.39 12.65
C MET A 1 -58.57 -33.88 12.72
N ARG A 2 -58.73 -33.24 11.56
CA ARG A 2 -58.29 -31.88 11.18
C ARG A 2 -58.89 -30.73 12.01
N SER A 3 -58.04 -29.76 12.34
CA SER A 3 -58.45 -28.44 12.86
C SER A 3 -59.13 -27.60 11.77
N PRO A 4 -60.25 -26.91 12.09
CA PRO A 4 -60.89 -25.90 11.25
C PRO A 4 -60.33 -24.50 11.57
N PHE A 5 -60.56 -23.54 10.66
CA PHE A 5 -60.17 -22.11 10.72
C PHE A 5 -58.68 -21.86 10.35
N GLY A 6 -58.30 -21.23 9.23
CA GLY A 6 -58.99 -20.26 8.37
C GLY A 6 -58.34 -18.88 8.55
N ASN A 7 -57.06 -18.74 8.16
CA ASN A 7 -56.32 -17.49 8.29
C ASN A 7 -56.71 -16.51 7.16
N GLN A 8 -57.44 -15.46 7.51
CA GLN A 8 -57.75 -14.30 6.68
C GLN A 8 -56.76 -13.18 6.99
N ASN A 9 -55.76 -12.98 6.13
CA ASN A 9 -55.17 -11.67 5.80
C ASN A 9 -53.96 -11.86 4.87
N SER A 10 -54.20 -11.80 3.56
CA SER A 10 -53.15 -11.54 2.57
C SER A 10 -53.55 -10.27 1.79
N PRO A 11 -52.73 -9.21 1.80
CA PRO A 11 -53.05 -7.94 1.14
C PRO A 11 -52.77 -7.95 -0.38
N PHE A 12 -52.72 -9.12 -1.01
CA PHE A 12 -52.42 -9.25 -2.43
C PHE A 12 -53.62 -9.87 -3.14
N GLY A 13 -54.35 -9.03 -3.87
CA GLY A 13 -55.52 -9.37 -4.67
C GLY A 13 -55.20 -10.29 -5.85
N ASP A 14 -56.25 -10.98 -6.29
CA ASP A 14 -56.34 -12.01 -7.33
C ASP A 14 -55.73 -11.59 -8.69
N PRO A 15 -54.85 -12.39 -9.33
CA PRO A 15 -54.14 -12.01 -10.56
C PRO A 15 -54.91 -12.36 -11.84
N ARG A 16 -56.22 -12.09 -11.90
CA ARG A 16 -57.01 -12.29 -13.14
C ARG A 16 -58.00 -11.17 -13.39
N SER A 17 -57.46 -10.03 -13.82
CA SER A 17 -58.18 -9.00 -14.57
C SER A 17 -57.16 -7.99 -15.04
N PHE A 18 -56.88 -7.90 -16.34
CA PHE A 18 -56.73 -6.65 -17.11
C PHE A 18 -56.31 -7.02 -18.54
N GLY A 19 -57.19 -6.69 -19.48
CA GLY A 19 -57.07 -6.99 -20.89
C GLY A 19 -56.11 -6.07 -21.64
N HIS A 20 -55.70 -6.57 -22.81
CA HIS A 20 -54.96 -5.89 -23.85
C HIS A 20 -55.65 -4.61 -24.36
N PRO A 21 -54.85 -3.61 -24.74
CA PRO A 21 -55.08 -2.86 -25.96
C PRO A 21 -53.93 -3.10 -26.96
N GLY A 22 -54.31 -3.51 -28.16
CA GLY A 22 -53.38 -3.80 -29.26
C GLY A 22 -52.99 -2.59 -30.08
N ALA A 23 -52.25 -2.92 -31.15
CA ALA A 23 -52.05 -2.17 -32.37
C ALA A 23 -51.29 -0.84 -32.25
N GLN A 24 -49.96 -0.93 -32.33
CA GLN A 24 -49.07 0.03 -33.02
C GLN A 24 -47.59 -0.41 -32.90
N MET A 25 -47.21 -1.49 -33.61
CA MET A 25 -45.79 -1.76 -33.97
C MET A 25 -45.69 -2.98 -34.90
N ARG A 26 -46.36 -2.93 -36.06
CA ARG A 26 -46.22 -3.97 -37.09
C ARG A 26 -46.19 -3.41 -38.51
N GLU A 27 -45.63 -2.21 -38.66
CA GLU A 27 -45.55 -1.53 -39.95
C GLU A 27 -44.21 -0.80 -40.07
N PHE A 28 -43.10 -1.56 -40.00
CA PHE A 28 -41.75 -1.07 -40.38
C PHE A 28 -40.83 -2.18 -40.92
N LEU A 29 -41.41 -3.27 -41.42
CA LEU A 29 -40.69 -4.35 -42.07
C LEU A 29 -41.55 -4.80 -43.26
N HIS A 30 -41.36 -4.18 -44.41
CA HIS A 30 -41.52 -4.70 -45.79
C HIS A 30 -41.56 -3.52 -46.77
N GLU A 31 -40.41 -3.09 -47.30
CA GLU A 31 -40.34 -2.52 -48.65
C GLU A 31 -38.85 -2.52 -49.07
N HIS A 32 -38.59 -2.79 -50.35
CA HIS A 32 -37.28 -2.87 -51.03
C HIS A 32 -36.54 -4.21 -50.97
N ARG A 33 -37.14 -5.14 -51.70
CA ARG A 33 -36.46 -6.21 -52.44
C ARG A 33 -35.59 -5.61 -53.56
N GLY A 34 -34.34 -6.06 -53.69
CA GLY A 34 -33.49 -5.81 -54.85
C GLY A 34 -32.18 -6.59 -54.79
N ALA A 35 -32.12 -7.72 -55.50
CA ALA A 35 -30.86 -8.42 -55.83
C ALA A 35 -30.47 -8.07 -57.28
N PRO A 36 -29.18 -8.16 -57.66
CA PRO A 36 -28.73 -9.43 -58.23
C PRO A 36 -27.32 -9.88 -57.81
N HIS A 37 -27.08 -11.19 -58.03
CA HIS A 37 -25.80 -11.89 -57.95
C HIS A 37 -24.72 -11.33 -58.89
N GLY A 38 -23.46 -11.40 -58.45
CA GLY A 38 -22.28 -11.43 -59.32
C GLY A 38 -21.06 -10.71 -58.75
N GLY A 39 -20.16 -11.43 -58.06
CA GLY A 39 -18.86 -10.90 -57.61
C GLY A 39 -17.97 -11.99 -56.99
N ASP A 40 -16.79 -12.18 -57.58
CA ASP A 40 -15.74 -13.17 -57.31
C ASP A 40 -15.16 -13.09 -55.87
N PRO A 41 -14.95 -14.19 -55.12
CA PRO A 41 -14.48 -14.14 -53.73
C PRO A 41 -12.95 -13.99 -53.57
N ARG A 42 -12.27 -13.23 -54.44
CA ARG A 42 -10.80 -13.17 -54.44
C ARG A 42 -10.12 -11.81 -54.37
N GLU A 43 -10.82 -10.70 -54.15
CA GLU A 43 -10.14 -9.42 -53.91
C GLU A 43 -10.89 -8.52 -52.90
N ALA A 44 -10.51 -8.61 -51.63
CA ALA A 44 -10.65 -7.54 -50.64
C ALA A 44 -9.58 -7.72 -49.56
N GLY A 45 -8.35 -7.34 -49.91
CA GLY A 45 -7.31 -7.12 -48.93
C GLY A 45 -7.55 -5.82 -48.18
N HIS A 46 -8.04 -5.90 -46.94
CA HIS A 46 -7.76 -4.93 -45.89
C HIS A 46 -7.65 -5.71 -44.56
N PRO A 47 -6.47 -5.74 -43.90
CA PRO A 47 -6.37 -6.39 -42.61
C PRO A 47 -7.23 -5.62 -41.62
N PHE A 48 -8.06 -6.34 -40.84
CA PHE A 48 -8.62 -5.78 -39.62
C PHE A 48 -7.47 -5.11 -38.83
N PRO A 49 -7.63 -3.86 -38.35
CA PRO A 49 -6.63 -3.31 -37.44
C PRO A 49 -6.54 -4.25 -36.23
N PRO A 50 -5.33 -4.55 -35.71
CA PRO A 50 -5.22 -5.33 -34.49
C PRO A 50 -6.01 -4.64 -33.37
N PRO A 51 -6.60 -5.40 -32.43
CA PRO A 51 -7.25 -4.78 -31.27
C PRO A 51 -6.24 -3.85 -30.58
N PRO A 52 -6.67 -2.71 -30.02
CA PRO A 52 -5.78 -1.86 -29.26
C PRO A 52 -5.13 -2.69 -28.14
N PRO A 53 -3.85 -2.45 -27.82
CA PRO A 53 -3.19 -3.19 -26.74
C PRO A 53 -4.01 -3.03 -25.46
N PHE A 54 -4.19 -4.15 -24.74
CA PHE A 54 -4.77 -4.13 -23.41
C PHE A 54 -4.06 -3.05 -22.56
N PRO A 55 -4.80 -2.25 -21.78
CA PRO A 55 -4.15 -1.34 -20.83
C PRO A 55 -3.25 -2.18 -19.90
N PRO A 56 -2.03 -1.71 -19.57
CA PRO A 56 -1.18 -2.43 -18.64
C PRO A 56 -1.94 -2.64 -17.32
N PRO A 57 -1.71 -3.76 -16.61
CA PRO A 57 -2.27 -3.93 -15.27
C PRO A 57 -1.89 -2.70 -14.43
N PRO A 58 -2.77 -2.20 -13.55
CA PRO A 58 -2.45 -1.04 -12.74
C PRO A 58 -1.20 -1.36 -11.92
N GLY A 59 -0.08 -0.74 -12.30
CA GLY A 59 1.16 -0.84 -11.53
C GLY A 59 0.93 -0.26 -10.12
N PRO A 60 1.69 -0.69 -9.10
CA PRO A 60 1.63 -0.10 -7.76
C PRO A 60 2.19 1.33 -7.79
N GLY A 61 1.35 2.28 -8.19
CA GLY A 61 1.71 3.66 -8.42
C GLY A 61 0.52 4.59 -8.19
N TRP A 62 -0.15 4.44 -7.04
CA TRP A 62 -1.05 5.47 -6.51
C TRP A 62 -0.30 6.27 -5.45
N GLY A 63 0.45 7.25 -5.92
CA GLY A 63 1.14 8.25 -5.12
C GLY A 63 1.18 9.57 -5.88
N GLY A 64 0.03 10.23 -6.00
CA GLY A 64 -0.09 11.50 -6.71
C GLY A 64 -1.46 12.14 -6.48
N PHE A 65 -1.62 12.82 -5.35
CA PHE A 65 -2.70 13.79 -5.17
C PHE A 65 -2.41 15.03 -6.05
N PRO A 66 -3.39 15.56 -6.80
CA PRO A 66 -3.18 16.78 -7.56
C PRO A 66 -3.37 18.00 -6.66
N GLY A 67 -2.34 18.85 -6.58
CA GLY A 67 -2.49 20.26 -6.18
C GLY A 67 -1.64 20.72 -5.00
N VAL A 68 -0.33 20.92 -5.21
CA VAL A 68 0.40 22.14 -4.80
C VAL A 68 1.54 22.32 -5.80
N GLY A 69 1.30 23.14 -6.83
CA GLY A 69 2.36 23.66 -7.67
C GLY A 69 3.11 24.75 -6.91
N GLY A 70 4.30 24.45 -6.41
CA GLY A 70 5.27 25.46 -5.97
C GLY A 70 6.12 25.92 -7.17
N PRO A 71 6.33 27.24 -7.38
CA PRO A 71 7.00 27.75 -8.57
C PRO A 71 8.51 27.78 -8.36
N PHE A 72 9.27 26.89 -9.00
CA PHE A 72 10.71 27.11 -9.21
C PHE A 72 11.12 26.71 -10.62
N GLY A 73 10.81 27.61 -11.55
CA GLY A 73 11.68 27.83 -12.70
C GLY A 73 13.05 28.34 -12.25
N ALA A 74 14.05 28.02 -13.05
CA ALA A 74 15.46 28.33 -12.85
C ALA A 74 15.73 29.77 -12.37
N GLY A 75 16.54 29.91 -11.32
CA GLY A 75 16.93 31.20 -10.76
C GLY A 75 18.35 31.21 -10.23
N ARG A 76 19.28 31.66 -11.07
CA ARG A 76 20.67 31.97 -10.73
C ARG A 76 20.71 33.25 -9.87
N GLY A 77 21.19 33.13 -8.64
CA GLY A 77 22.02 34.15 -8.00
C GLY A 77 21.41 35.09 -6.95
N ARG A 78 22.27 35.34 -5.95
CA ARG A 78 22.37 36.48 -5.01
C ARG A 78 21.57 36.39 -3.71
N GLY A 79 22.33 36.24 -2.61
CA GLY A 79 21.83 35.86 -1.29
C GLY A 79 21.29 36.97 -0.41
N ARG A 80 20.76 36.53 0.74
CA ARG A 80 20.57 37.27 2.00
C ARG A 80 20.70 36.29 3.17
N PRO A 81 21.37 36.67 4.28
CA PRO A 81 21.61 35.76 5.41
C PRO A 81 20.51 35.85 6.47
N GLY A 82 20.19 34.72 7.09
CA GLY A 82 19.48 34.67 8.38
C GLY A 82 18.05 34.14 8.31
N ALA A 83 17.90 32.83 8.55
CA ALA A 83 16.87 32.23 9.40
C ALA A 83 17.05 30.71 9.36
N ARG A 84 17.70 30.17 10.40
CA ARG A 84 17.65 28.72 10.67
C ARG A 84 16.21 28.38 11.06
N ARG A 85 15.49 27.64 10.23
CA ARG A 85 14.32 26.87 10.67
C ARG A 85 14.41 25.50 10.03
N GLY A 86 14.94 24.56 10.81
CA GLY A 86 14.97 23.15 10.44
C GLY A 86 13.55 22.64 10.27
N GLY A 87 13.20 22.28 9.03
CA GLY A 87 12.05 21.44 8.75
C GLY A 87 12.38 20.02 9.19
N ARG A 88 11.92 19.64 10.37
CA ARG A 88 11.80 18.24 10.78
C ARG A 88 10.85 17.57 9.78
N GLY A 89 11.40 16.72 8.93
CA GLY A 89 10.61 15.74 8.20
C GLY A 89 9.89 14.84 9.22
N HIS A 90 8.60 14.67 9.01
CA HIS A 90 7.75 13.71 9.72
C HIS A 90 8.24 12.30 9.38
N GLY A 91 9.10 11.74 10.22
CA GLY A 91 9.26 10.31 10.40
C GLY A 91 8.73 10.01 11.80
N GLY A 92 7.83 9.03 11.93
CA GLY A 92 7.39 8.52 13.23
C GLY A 92 8.57 7.97 14.06
N PRO A 93 8.33 7.30 15.20
CA PRO A 93 9.38 6.78 16.06
C PRO A 93 10.09 5.55 15.44
N GLY A 94 10.53 5.66 14.18
CA GLY A 94 11.50 4.76 13.59
C GLY A 94 12.86 5.13 14.16
N ARG A 95 13.42 4.26 14.99
CA ARG A 95 14.84 4.30 15.38
C ARG A 95 15.66 4.63 14.13
N ARG A 96 16.37 5.75 14.17
CA ARG A 96 17.26 6.19 13.08
C ARG A 96 18.15 4.99 12.72
N GLN A 97 17.92 4.39 11.55
CA GLN A 97 18.52 3.10 11.20
C GLN A 97 20.04 3.18 11.39
N ARG A 98 20.60 2.36 12.28
CA ARG A 98 22.05 2.37 12.47
C ARG A 98 22.67 1.69 11.26
N ARG A 99 23.73 2.27 10.72
CA ARG A 99 24.51 1.69 9.62
C ARG A 99 25.00 0.27 9.96
N GLY A 100 25.22 -0.02 11.25
CA GLY A 100 25.56 -1.35 11.76
C GLY A 100 24.49 -2.40 11.50
N ASP A 101 23.22 -2.06 11.71
CA ASP A 101 22.09 -3.00 11.53
C ASP A 101 21.97 -3.40 10.05
N VAL A 102 22.12 -2.44 9.13
CA VAL A 102 22.05 -2.72 7.69
C VAL A 102 23.19 -3.63 7.23
N ARG A 103 24.41 -3.43 7.74
CA ARG A 103 25.56 -4.28 7.43
C ARG A 103 25.32 -5.72 7.88
N ALA A 104 24.93 -5.88 9.15
CA ALA A 104 24.62 -7.18 9.75
C ALA A 104 23.54 -7.93 8.95
N ALA A 105 22.44 -7.25 8.61
CA ALA A 105 21.37 -7.84 7.81
C ALA A 105 21.81 -8.30 6.43
N ILE A 106 22.61 -7.50 5.72
CA ILE A 106 23.11 -7.88 4.38
C ILE A 106 23.97 -9.15 4.48
N LEU A 107 24.86 -9.22 5.47
CA LEU A 107 25.72 -10.39 5.67
C LEU A 107 24.89 -11.63 6.04
N ALA A 108 23.92 -11.49 6.94
CA ALA A 108 23.03 -12.58 7.33
C ALA A 108 22.23 -13.14 6.12
N LEU A 109 21.67 -12.27 5.29
CA LEU A 109 20.95 -12.70 4.08
C LEU A 109 21.89 -13.39 3.07
N LEU A 110 23.06 -12.82 2.83
CA LEU A 110 24.01 -13.38 1.87
C LEU A 110 24.67 -14.69 2.34
N ALA A 111 24.59 -15.01 3.63
CA ALA A 111 24.98 -16.30 4.18
C ALA A 111 24.02 -17.42 3.75
N GLU A 112 22.76 -17.08 3.49
CA GLU A 112 21.76 -18.04 3.02
C GLU A 112 21.87 -18.28 1.51
N ARG A 113 21.97 -17.20 0.72
CA ARG A 113 22.07 -17.28 -0.73
C ARG A 113 22.55 -15.98 -1.37
N PRO A 114 23.10 -16.01 -2.58
CA PRO A 114 23.29 -14.81 -3.38
C PRO A 114 21.98 -14.05 -3.61
N MET A 115 22.01 -12.72 -3.52
CA MET A 115 20.83 -11.86 -3.66
C MET A 115 21.14 -10.54 -4.35
N HIS A 116 20.10 -9.92 -4.92
CA HIS A 116 20.17 -8.55 -5.41
C HIS A 116 19.92 -7.52 -4.29
N GLY A 117 20.47 -6.32 -4.41
CA GLY A 117 20.30 -5.29 -3.38
C GLY A 117 18.84 -4.90 -3.09
N TYR A 118 17.96 -4.89 -4.11
CA TYR A 118 16.54 -4.61 -3.90
C TYR A 118 15.82 -5.78 -3.21
N GLU A 119 16.20 -7.01 -3.53
CA GLU A 119 15.66 -8.21 -2.91
C GLU A 119 15.99 -8.23 -1.42
N MET A 120 17.21 -7.86 -1.03
CA MET A 120 17.60 -7.71 0.38
C MET A 120 16.71 -6.70 1.12
N ILE A 121 16.34 -5.58 0.48
CA ILE A 121 15.42 -4.60 1.09
C ILE A 121 14.05 -5.24 1.38
N GLN A 122 13.55 -6.08 0.46
CA GLN A 122 12.27 -6.75 0.65
C GLN A 122 12.35 -7.83 1.73
N GLU A 123 13.39 -8.67 1.70
CA GLU A 123 13.62 -9.73 2.68
C GLU A 123 13.74 -9.16 4.10
N ILE A 124 14.49 -8.07 4.29
CA ILE A 124 14.61 -7.41 5.61
C ILE A 124 13.25 -6.86 6.07
N ASN A 125 12.48 -6.26 5.15
CA ASN A 125 11.13 -5.79 5.46
C ASN A 125 10.20 -6.95 5.82
N GLU A 126 10.26 -8.07 5.10
CA GLU A 126 9.37 -9.20 5.36
C GLU A 126 9.70 -9.89 6.68
N ARG A 127 10.98 -10.18 6.93
CA ARG A 127 11.44 -10.88 8.15
C ARG A 127 11.30 -10.05 9.41
N SER A 128 11.32 -8.73 9.28
CA SER A 128 11.01 -7.82 10.38
C SER A 128 9.52 -7.60 10.58
N GLY A 129 8.61 -8.35 9.93
CA GLY A 129 7.16 -8.09 9.98
C GLY A 129 6.76 -6.71 9.41
N GLY A 130 7.68 -6.09 8.67
CA GLY A 130 7.62 -4.75 8.13
C GLY A 130 7.79 -3.63 9.16
N PHE A 131 8.34 -3.94 10.33
CA PHE A 131 8.81 -2.97 11.31
C PHE A 131 10.12 -2.29 10.89
N TRP A 132 10.88 -2.93 9.99
CA TRP A 132 12.11 -2.35 9.48
C TRP A 132 12.28 -2.56 7.97
N LYS A 133 12.25 -1.45 7.23
CA LYS A 133 12.57 -1.43 5.80
C LYS A 133 13.75 -0.49 5.54
N PRO A 134 14.97 -1.02 5.28
CA PRO A 134 16.11 -0.18 4.99
C PRO A 134 15.90 0.54 3.65
N SER A 135 16.38 1.78 3.57
CA SER A 135 16.26 2.56 2.34
C SER A 135 17.32 2.14 1.32
N PRO A 136 17.07 2.30 0.00
CA PRO A 136 18.10 2.15 -1.02
C PRO A 136 19.38 2.94 -0.71
N GLY A 137 19.23 4.17 -0.22
CA GLY A 137 20.35 5.05 0.18
C GLY A 137 21.16 4.56 1.37
N SER A 138 20.66 3.57 2.13
CA SER A 138 21.42 2.89 3.18
C SER A 138 22.01 1.56 2.71
N VAL A 139 21.31 0.81 1.86
CA VAL A 139 21.74 -0.51 1.40
C VAL A 139 22.87 -0.42 0.39
N TYR A 140 22.73 0.38 -0.67
CA TYR A 140 23.72 0.40 -1.75
C TYR A 140 25.10 0.94 -1.33
N PRO A 141 25.21 2.00 -0.50
CA PRO A 141 26.51 2.40 0.04
C PRO A 141 27.12 1.35 0.97
N THR A 142 26.30 0.58 1.68
CA THR A 142 26.77 -0.52 2.55
C THR A 142 27.26 -1.71 1.72
N LEU A 143 26.59 -2.03 0.61
CA LEU A 143 27.07 -3.04 -0.36
C LEU A 143 28.43 -2.63 -0.96
N GLN A 144 28.59 -1.36 -1.32
CA GLN A 144 29.88 -0.86 -1.81
C GLN A 144 30.95 -1.03 -0.73
N MET A 145 30.70 -0.57 0.50
CA MET A 145 31.61 -0.74 1.63
C MET A 145 32.01 -2.20 1.86
N LEU A 146 31.03 -3.13 1.88
CA LEU A 146 31.30 -4.55 2.06
C LEU A 146 32.11 -5.15 0.90
N THR A 147 31.97 -4.60 -0.31
CA THR A 147 32.76 -4.99 -1.48
C THR A 147 34.19 -4.49 -1.33
N ASP A 148 34.37 -3.24 -0.91
CA ASP A 148 35.67 -2.61 -0.67
C ASP A 148 36.43 -3.31 0.49
N GLU A 149 35.70 -3.78 1.50
CA GLU A 149 36.22 -4.61 2.61
C GLU A 149 36.57 -6.05 2.17
N GLY A 150 36.21 -6.47 0.95
CA GLY A 150 36.45 -7.82 0.45
C GLY A 150 35.52 -8.91 1.04
N LEU A 151 34.46 -8.51 1.76
CA LEU A 151 33.53 -9.44 2.40
C LEU A 151 32.45 -9.96 1.44
N ILE A 152 32.13 -9.18 0.41
CA ILE A 152 31.23 -9.61 -0.65
C ILE A 152 31.88 -9.40 -2.02
N LYS A 153 31.40 -10.14 -3.01
CA LYS A 153 31.71 -9.90 -4.42
C LYS A 153 30.42 -9.73 -5.21
N ALA A 154 30.48 -8.87 -6.22
CA ALA A 154 29.41 -8.67 -7.17
C ALA A 154 29.68 -9.46 -8.46
N THR A 155 28.70 -10.22 -8.90
CA THR A 155 28.66 -10.88 -10.21
C THR A 155 27.48 -10.33 -11.01
N GLU A 156 27.47 -10.56 -12.32
CA GLU A 156 26.31 -10.27 -13.16
C GLU A 156 25.47 -11.54 -13.31
N ASP A 157 24.16 -11.41 -13.12
CA ASP A 157 23.23 -12.48 -13.43
C ASP A 157 22.91 -12.53 -14.94
N ALA A 158 22.08 -13.50 -15.34
CA ALA A 158 21.63 -13.65 -16.73
C ALA A 158 20.83 -12.44 -17.28
N SER A 159 20.43 -11.51 -16.42
CA SER A 159 19.68 -10.29 -16.74
C SER A 159 20.53 -9.01 -16.65
N ASN A 160 21.87 -9.12 -16.57
CA ASN A 160 22.80 -8.01 -16.35
C ASN A 160 22.54 -7.20 -15.07
N LYS A 161 21.94 -7.84 -14.06
CA LYS A 161 21.74 -7.25 -12.73
C LYS A 161 22.84 -7.72 -11.79
N ARG A 162 23.33 -6.81 -10.95
CA ARG A 162 24.36 -7.12 -9.94
C ARG A 162 23.80 -8.06 -8.89
N LEU A 163 24.34 -9.26 -8.85
CA LEU A 163 24.09 -10.28 -7.83
C LEU A 163 25.26 -10.24 -6.84
N PHE A 164 24.95 -10.17 -5.54
CA PHE A 164 25.97 -10.13 -4.49
C PHE A 164 26.07 -11.49 -3.80
N GLN A 165 27.27 -11.86 -3.38
CA GLN A 165 27.53 -13.10 -2.65
C GLN A 165 28.71 -12.92 -1.68
N LEU A 166 28.71 -13.67 -0.57
CA LEU A 166 29.82 -13.66 0.39
C LEU A 166 31.10 -14.28 -0.20
N THR A 167 32.23 -13.68 0.15
CA THR A 167 33.55 -14.31 0.08
C THR A 167 33.76 -15.26 1.26
N ASP A 168 34.91 -15.92 1.33
CA ASP A 168 35.25 -16.75 2.50
C ASP A 168 35.38 -15.89 3.77
N ASP A 169 36.02 -14.72 3.66
CA ASP A 169 36.11 -13.75 4.75
C ASP A 169 34.73 -13.21 5.15
N GLY A 170 33.85 -12.99 4.17
CA GLY A 170 32.45 -12.61 4.42
C GLY A 170 31.66 -13.66 5.17
N ARG A 171 31.87 -14.94 4.88
CA ARG A 171 31.27 -16.06 5.63
C ARG A 171 31.74 -16.09 7.07
N ALA A 172 33.05 -15.99 7.30
CA ALA A 172 33.62 -15.94 8.64
C ALA A 172 33.13 -14.73 9.44
N GLU A 173 32.88 -13.60 8.78
CA GLU A 173 32.30 -12.41 9.41
C GLU A 173 30.79 -12.59 9.72
N ALA A 174 30.04 -13.26 8.85
CA ALA A 174 28.63 -13.56 9.08
C ALA A 174 28.44 -14.51 10.27
N GLU A 175 29.32 -15.51 10.44
CA GLU A 175 29.30 -16.47 11.55
C GLU A 175 29.56 -15.84 12.93
N LYS A 176 30.16 -14.65 13.01
CA LYS A 176 30.36 -13.92 14.27
C LYS A 176 29.08 -13.29 14.80
N GLN A 177 28.02 -13.24 14.00
CA GLN A 177 26.74 -12.65 14.41
C GLN A 177 25.92 -13.71 15.14
N ASP A 178 25.52 -13.42 16.38
CA ASP A 178 24.70 -14.34 17.19
C ASP A 178 23.29 -14.52 16.60
N SER A 179 22.71 -13.43 16.09
CA SER A 179 21.37 -13.43 15.50
C SER A 179 21.23 -12.29 14.48
N PRO A 180 20.43 -12.47 13.42
CA PRO A 180 20.14 -11.41 12.48
C PRO A 180 19.43 -10.21 13.13
N PRO A 181 19.72 -8.98 12.69
CA PRO A 181 19.20 -7.76 13.33
C PRO A 181 17.67 -7.60 13.22
N TRP A 182 17.00 -8.26 12.28
CA TRP A 182 15.54 -8.21 12.19
C TRP A 182 14.85 -8.97 13.33
N GLU A 183 15.51 -9.93 13.99
CA GLU A 183 14.95 -10.61 15.16
C GLU A 183 14.97 -9.70 16.40
N GLN A 184 16.02 -8.90 16.55
CA GLN A 184 16.09 -7.89 17.62
C GLN A 184 15.02 -6.82 17.42
N VAL A 185 14.78 -6.42 16.17
CA VAL A 185 13.68 -5.49 15.85
C VAL A 185 12.34 -6.08 16.27
N THR A 186 12.05 -7.36 16.02
CA THR A 186 10.75 -7.94 16.37
C THR A 186 10.60 -8.19 17.87
N GLN A 187 11.69 -8.46 18.59
CA GLN A 187 11.68 -8.63 20.06
C GLN A 187 11.45 -7.31 20.82
N ASP A 188 11.96 -6.19 20.29
CA ASP A 188 11.88 -4.87 20.89
C ASP A 188 10.56 -4.11 20.57
N VAL A 189 9.65 -4.70 19.78
CA VAL A 189 8.42 -4.02 19.35
C VAL A 189 7.36 -4.08 20.47
N ASP A 190 6.77 -2.92 20.77
CA ASP A 190 5.64 -2.80 21.69
C ASP A 190 4.44 -3.63 21.17
N PRO A 191 3.83 -4.50 22.00
CA PRO A 191 2.62 -5.23 21.60
C PRO A 191 1.51 -4.35 21.01
N HIS A 192 1.35 -3.12 21.49
CA HIS A 192 0.37 -2.16 20.98
C HIS A 192 0.70 -1.68 19.56
N ASP A 193 1.98 -1.58 19.20
CA ASP A 193 2.40 -1.27 17.83
C ASP A 193 2.06 -2.44 16.88
N VAL A 194 2.18 -3.68 17.35
CA VAL A 194 1.77 -4.88 16.59
C VAL A 194 0.26 -4.89 16.35
N ASP A 195 -0.53 -4.61 17.38
CA ASP A 195 -1.99 -4.55 17.28
C ASP A 195 -2.44 -3.45 16.32
N LEU A 196 -1.87 -2.24 16.44
CA LEU A 196 -2.19 -1.13 15.56
C LEU A 196 -1.84 -1.45 14.10
N ARG A 197 -0.68 -2.04 13.85
CA ARG A 197 -0.27 -2.46 12.50
C ARG A 197 -1.20 -3.53 11.95
N SER A 198 -1.59 -4.50 12.76
CA SER A 198 -2.51 -5.57 12.37
C SER A 198 -3.88 -5.00 11.99
N ALA A 199 -4.41 -4.08 12.80
CA ALA A 199 -5.65 -3.37 12.50
C ALA A 199 -5.55 -2.57 11.18
N MET A 200 -4.45 -1.85 10.95
CA MET A 200 -4.21 -1.16 9.67
C MET A 200 -4.13 -2.14 8.49
N GLY A 201 -3.45 -3.28 8.67
CA GLY A 201 -3.29 -4.32 7.66
C GLY A 201 -4.61 -4.95 7.22
N LEU A 202 -5.62 -5.00 8.10
CA LEU A 202 -6.97 -5.45 7.77
C LEU A 202 -7.83 -4.31 7.17
N LEU A 203 -7.65 -3.08 7.65
CA LEU A 203 -8.45 -1.93 7.23
C LEU A 203 -8.17 -1.50 5.78
N VAL A 204 -6.90 -1.43 5.39
CA VAL A 204 -6.50 -0.94 4.06
C VAL A 204 -7.08 -1.79 2.93
N PRO A 205 -6.97 -3.14 2.93
CA PRO A 205 -7.59 -3.98 1.91
C PRO A 205 -9.11 -3.83 1.85
N ALA A 206 -9.78 -3.68 3.00
CA ALA A 206 -11.23 -3.45 3.04
C ALA A 206 -11.62 -2.14 2.32
N ILE A 207 -10.84 -1.06 2.53
CA ILE A 207 -11.03 0.21 1.82
C ILE A 207 -10.84 0.02 0.31
N PHE A 208 -9.77 -0.67 -0.10
CA PHE A 208 -9.51 -0.96 -1.52
C PHE A 208 -10.64 -1.79 -2.15
N GLN A 209 -11.18 -2.78 -1.43
CA GLN A 209 -12.29 -3.59 -1.89
C GLN A 209 -13.55 -2.75 -2.14
N VAL A 210 -13.88 -1.81 -1.24
CA VAL A 210 -15.01 -0.89 -1.45
C VAL A 210 -14.74 0.06 -2.63
N ALA A 211 -13.52 0.54 -2.80
CA ALA A 211 -13.16 1.39 -3.93
C ALA A 211 -13.30 0.65 -5.28
N GLN A 212 -12.91 -0.62 -5.33
CA GLN A 212 -12.93 -1.42 -6.55
C GLN A 212 -14.34 -1.95 -6.89
N ALA A 213 -15.10 -2.45 -5.91
CA ALA A 213 -16.35 -3.17 -6.13
C ALA A 213 -17.61 -2.44 -5.63
N GLY A 214 -17.48 -1.34 -4.89
CA GLY A 214 -18.60 -0.63 -4.29
C GLY A 214 -19.40 0.23 -5.28
N SER A 215 -20.71 0.28 -5.08
CA SER A 215 -21.60 1.28 -5.70
C SER A 215 -21.25 2.70 -5.22
N GLY A 216 -21.74 3.74 -5.92
CA GLY A 216 -21.52 5.13 -5.53
C GLY A 216 -21.94 5.43 -4.09
N ALA A 217 -23.08 4.89 -3.66
CA ALA A 217 -23.57 5.04 -2.28
C ALA A 217 -22.74 4.27 -1.25
N GLN A 218 -22.11 3.14 -1.62
CA GLN A 218 -21.19 2.42 -0.72
C GLN A 218 -19.86 3.16 -0.58
N LYS A 219 -19.34 3.73 -1.68
CA LYS A 219 -18.12 4.56 -1.67
C LYS A 219 -18.30 5.82 -0.82
N GLN A 220 -19.44 6.51 -0.97
CA GLN A 220 -19.75 7.69 -0.17
C GLN A 220 -19.80 7.38 1.33
N ARG A 221 -20.47 6.29 1.72
CA ARG A 221 -20.49 5.81 3.11
C ARG A 221 -19.10 5.44 3.64
N ALA A 222 -18.26 4.82 2.81
CA ALA A 222 -16.88 4.53 3.22
C ALA A 222 -16.06 5.81 3.48
N VAL A 223 -16.25 6.86 2.68
CA VAL A 223 -15.62 8.17 2.94
C VAL A 223 -16.07 8.77 4.27
N GLU A 224 -17.36 8.65 4.61
CA GLU A 224 -17.90 9.10 5.91
C GLU A 224 -17.25 8.35 7.08
N VAL A 225 -17.18 7.01 6.99
CA VAL A 225 -16.52 6.16 8.00
C VAL A 225 -15.04 6.54 8.15
N MET A 226 -14.30 6.74 7.06
CA MET A 226 -12.89 7.14 7.12
C MET A 226 -12.69 8.53 7.75
N ASN A 227 -13.57 9.48 7.45
CA ASN A 227 -13.52 10.82 8.04
C ASN A 227 -13.80 10.80 9.54
N GLU A 228 -14.74 9.97 9.97
CA GLU A 228 -15.05 9.75 11.38
C GLU A 228 -13.88 9.10 12.10
N ALA A 229 -13.35 8.00 11.58
CA ALA A 229 -12.18 7.32 12.13
C ALA A 229 -10.97 8.26 12.25
N ARG A 230 -10.70 9.08 11.21
CA ARG A 230 -9.64 10.11 11.26
C ARG A 230 -9.86 11.09 12.42
N ARG A 231 -11.09 11.54 12.64
CA ARG A 231 -11.40 12.47 13.74
C ARG A 231 -11.15 11.82 15.10
N GLN A 232 -11.60 10.57 15.28
CA GLN A 232 -11.41 9.81 16.52
C GLN A 232 -9.92 9.57 16.81
N LEU A 233 -9.12 9.19 15.79
CA LEU A 233 -7.68 9.01 15.95
C LEU A 233 -6.96 10.30 16.37
N TYR A 234 -7.36 11.46 15.83
CA TYR A 234 -6.81 12.74 16.28
C TYR A 234 -7.27 13.15 17.68
N ALA A 235 -8.48 12.74 18.10
CA ALA A 235 -8.97 13.01 19.45
C ALA A 235 -8.12 12.28 20.49
N ILE A 236 -7.72 11.02 20.24
CA ILE A 236 -6.81 10.26 21.10
C ILE A 236 -5.49 11.01 21.32
N LEU A 237 -4.93 11.64 20.28
CA LEU A 237 -3.68 12.42 20.40
C LEU A 237 -3.87 13.77 21.14
N GLY A 238 -5.11 14.23 21.30
CA GLY A 238 -5.48 15.46 22.00
C GLY A 238 -5.94 15.24 23.44
N GLU A 239 -6.15 14.00 23.86
CA GLU A 239 -6.41 13.61 25.25
C GLU A 239 -5.06 13.64 26.00
N VAL A 240 -4.84 14.68 26.81
CA VAL A 240 -3.68 14.77 27.71
C VAL A 240 -3.82 13.64 28.74
N GLU A 241 -2.83 12.75 28.85
CA GLU A 241 -2.76 11.77 29.94
C GLU A 241 -2.86 12.52 31.28
N PRO A 242 -3.74 12.11 32.21
CA PRO A 242 -3.77 12.73 33.52
C PRO A 242 -2.45 12.41 34.23
N ASP A 243 -1.62 13.44 34.46
CA ASP A 243 -0.40 13.36 35.24
C ASP A 243 -0.63 12.50 36.49
N LEU A 244 0.12 11.40 36.58
CA LEU A 244 0.26 10.63 37.80
C LEU A 244 1.15 11.44 38.75
N ALA A 245 0.49 11.98 39.78
CA ALA A 245 1.01 12.39 41.10
C ALA A 245 2.10 13.49 41.15
N ASP A 246 1.75 14.59 41.83
CA ASP A 246 2.60 15.09 42.91
C ASP A 246 1.76 15.02 44.20
N ASP A 247 1.79 13.84 44.81
CA ASP A 247 1.60 13.64 46.24
C ASP A 247 3.03 13.73 46.80
N ASP A 248 3.42 14.88 47.37
CA ASP A 248 4.49 15.07 48.35
C ASP A 248 4.86 16.57 48.46
N ALA A 249 4.23 17.26 49.41
CA ALA A 249 4.87 18.29 50.25
C ALA A 249 3.92 18.72 51.38
N GLU A 250 3.71 17.85 52.36
CA GLU A 250 3.75 18.34 53.75
C GLU A 250 5.21 18.67 54.05
N ASP A 251 5.55 19.95 54.24
CA ASP A 251 6.42 20.33 55.36
C ASP A 251 6.25 21.82 55.68
N GLY A 252 6.16 22.13 56.97
CA GLY A 252 5.61 23.37 57.49
C GLY A 252 6.53 24.59 57.51
N ALA A 253 5.97 25.70 57.99
CA ALA A 253 6.65 26.63 58.90
C ALA A 253 5.64 27.67 59.43
N ASP A 254 5.70 27.84 60.74
CA ASP A 254 4.99 28.76 61.62
C ASP A 254 5.30 30.26 61.40
N ASP A 255 4.64 31.07 62.23
CA ASP A 255 4.85 32.49 62.59
C ASP A 255 4.26 33.53 61.62
N GLU A 256 3.44 34.52 62.02
CA GLU A 256 3.30 35.25 63.29
C GLU A 256 1.91 35.92 63.38
#